data_AF-A0AAD7R4M3-F1
#
_entry.id   AF-A0AAD7R4M3-F1
#
_cell.length_a   1.000
_cell.length_b   1.000
_cell.length_c   1.000
_cell.angle_alpha   90.00
_cell.angle_beta   90.00
_cell.angle_gamma   90.00
#
_symmetry.space_group_name_H-M   'P 1'
#
loop_
_entity.id
_entity.type
_entity.pdbx_description
1 polymer ?
#
loop_
_entity_poly.entity_id
_entity_poly.type
_entity_poly.pdbx_seq_one_letter_code
_entity_poly.pdbx_strand_id
1 'polypeptide(L)'
;MKTLQKDMEDLKESMNGITIDMATLMKQQSAITDLLSEIKQLKWQNMEQAKKIVELENRVADLEQYSRTNDVIITGLAIRPRNYAQATKGATSVNGVVEHEETTEEQVQQESRDKEEVHRKPHQAVC
;
A
#
# COMPACT_ATOMS: atom_id res chain seq x y z
N MET A 1 0.14 -75.79 -25.66
CA MET A 1 -1.17 -75.19 -26.01
C MET A 1 -1.84 -74.56 -24.78
N LYS A 2 -2.03 -75.29 -23.66
CA LYS A 2 -2.65 -74.74 -22.44
C LYS A 2 -1.89 -73.57 -21.79
N THR A 3 -0.55 -73.59 -21.83
CA THR A 3 0.29 -72.48 -21.31
C THR A 3 0.14 -71.20 -22.12
N LEU A 4 0.22 -71.31 -23.45
CA LEU A 4 0.04 -70.18 -24.36
C LEU A 4 -1.35 -69.53 -24.23
N GLN A 5 -2.39 -70.35 -23.98
CA GLN A 5 -3.74 -69.85 -23.77
C GLN A 5 -3.85 -69.06 -22.45
N LYS A 6 -3.24 -69.56 -21.38
CA LYS A 6 -3.17 -68.86 -20.10
C LYS A 6 -2.40 -67.54 -20.24
N ASP A 7 -1.24 -67.54 -20.89
CA ASP A 7 -0.44 -66.32 -21.09
C ASP A 7 -1.22 -65.27 -21.89
N MET A 8 -2.05 -65.70 -22.85
CA MET A 8 -2.92 -64.83 -23.63
C MET A 8 -4.08 -64.25 -22.82
N GLU A 9 -4.65 -65.04 -21.90
CA GLU A 9 -5.67 -64.57 -20.95
C GLU A 9 -5.10 -63.56 -19.95
N ASP A 10 -3.93 -63.86 -19.37
CA ASP A 10 -3.22 -62.96 -18.44
C ASP A 10 -2.85 -61.63 -19.12
N LEU A 11 -2.38 -61.68 -20.37
CA LEU A 11 -2.08 -60.48 -21.16
C LEU A 11 -3.34 -59.66 -21.44
N LYS A 12 -4.46 -60.32 -21.77
CA LYS A 12 -5.74 -59.66 -22.03
C LYS A 12 -6.26 -58.95 -20.78
N GLU A 13 -6.14 -59.58 -19.62
CA GLU A 13 -6.54 -58.99 -18.35
C GLU A 13 -5.67 -57.77 -18.00
N SER A 14 -4.35 -57.88 -18.15
CA SER A 14 -3.42 -56.77 -17.98
C SER A 14 -3.72 -55.59 -18.93
N MET A 15 -3.97 -55.88 -20.21
CA MET A 15 -4.30 -54.86 -21.21
C MET A 15 -5.62 -54.14 -20.88
N ASN A 16 -6.64 -54.87 -20.42
CA ASN A 16 -7.89 -54.28 -19.97
C ASN A 16 -7.68 -53.40 -18.74
N GLY A 17 -6.86 -53.83 -17.77
CA GLY A 17 -6.50 -53.03 -16.60
C GLY A 17 -5.83 -51.71 -16.99
N ILE A 18 -4.80 -51.78 -17.84
CA ILE A 18 -4.10 -50.58 -18.34
C ILE A 18 -5.05 -49.63 -19.06
N THR A 19 -6.01 -50.16 -19.84
CA THR A 19 -6.99 -49.34 -20.56
C THR A 19 -7.89 -48.56 -19.59
N ILE A 20 -8.34 -49.20 -18.50
CA ILE A 20 -9.15 -48.55 -17.46
C ILE A 20 -8.34 -47.50 -16.69
N ASP A 21 -7.11 -47.84 -16.33
CA ASP A 21 -6.21 -46.93 -15.61
C ASP A 21 -5.89 -45.70 -16.48
N MET A 22 -5.63 -45.91 -17.78
CA MET A 22 -5.40 -44.82 -18.73
C MET A 22 -6.62 -43.90 -18.84
N ALA A 23 -7.83 -44.46 -18.94
CA ALA A 23 -9.05 -43.66 -18.98
C ALA A 23 -9.24 -42.83 -17.69
N THR A 24 -8.86 -43.39 -16.54
CA THR A 24 -8.92 -42.69 -15.25
C THR A 24 -7.87 -41.57 -15.17
N LEU A 25 -6.63 -41.86 -15.58
CA LEU A 25 -5.55 -40.87 -15.64
C LEU A 25 -5.89 -39.72 -16.58
N MET A 26 -6.50 -39.99 -17.73
CA MET A 26 -6.92 -38.92 -18.65
C MET A 26 -7.97 -37.99 -18.02
N LYS A 27 -8.92 -38.53 -17.25
CA LYS A 27 -9.90 -37.70 -16.51
C LYS A 27 -9.23 -36.84 -15.46
N GLN A 28 -8.31 -37.41 -14.69
CA GLN A 28 -7.54 -36.67 -13.69
C GLN A 28 -6.69 -35.59 -14.34
N GLN A 29 -6.04 -35.89 -15.46
CA GLN A 29 -5.24 -34.94 -16.22
C GLN A 29 -6.06 -33.76 -16.75
N SER A 30 -7.29 -34.01 -17.21
CA SER A 30 -8.21 -32.94 -17.60
C SER A 30 -8.51 -32.01 -16.42
N ALA A 31 -8.90 -32.58 -15.28
CA ALA A 31 -9.22 -31.78 -14.09
C ALA A 31 -8.01 -30.95 -13.60
N ILE A 32 -6.80 -31.53 -13.63
CA ILE A 32 -5.57 -30.81 -13.29
C ILE A 32 -5.34 -29.64 -14.26
N THR A 33 -5.56 -29.86 -15.56
CA THR A 33 -5.38 -28.82 -16.58
C THR A 33 -6.35 -27.66 -16.38
N ASP A 34 -7.61 -27.96 -16.04
CA ASP A 34 -8.62 -26.95 -15.73
C ASP A 34 -8.25 -26.14 -14.49
N LEU A 35 -7.84 -26.80 -13.40
CA LEU A 35 -7.38 -26.14 -12.19
C LEU A 35 -6.14 -25.26 -12.43
N LEU A 36 -5.19 -25.71 -13.24
CA LEU A 36 -4.01 -24.91 -13.61
C LEU A 36 -4.41 -23.65 -14.40
N SER A 37 -5.41 -23.76 -15.27
CA SER A 37 -5.96 -22.60 -16.00
C SER A 37 -6.57 -21.59 -15.03
N GLU A 38 -7.39 -22.05 -14.09
CA GLU A 38 -8.03 -21.20 -13.07
C GLU A 38 -6.98 -20.51 -12.18
N ILE A 39 -5.97 -21.25 -11.70
CA ILE A 39 -4.86 -20.68 -10.91
C ILE A 39 -4.14 -19.59 -11.69
N LYS A 40 -3.90 -19.78 -12.99
CA LYS A 40 -3.23 -18.78 -13.83
C LYS A 40 -4.09 -17.52 -13.95
N GLN A 41 -5.40 -17.67 -14.14
CA GLN A 41 -6.35 -16.56 -14.20
C GLN A 41 -6.40 -15.79 -12.88
N LEU A 42 -6.50 -16.49 -11.75
CA LEU A 42 -6.52 -15.89 -10.41
C LEU A 42 -5.23 -15.12 -10.12
N LYS A 43 -4.07 -15.66 -10.50
CA LYS A 43 -2.79 -14.95 -10.36
C LYS A 43 -2.78 -13.64 -11.13
N TRP A 44 -3.28 -13.64 -12.37
CA TRP A 44 -3.36 -12.43 -13.18
C TRP A 44 -4.29 -11.39 -12.56
N GLN A 45 -5.47 -11.80 -12.09
CA GLN A 45 -6.41 -10.91 -11.40
C GLN A 45 -5.82 -10.32 -10.13
N ASN A 46 -5.12 -11.12 -9.32
CA ASN A 46 -4.44 -10.63 -8.11
C ASN A 46 -3.38 -9.57 -8.43
N MET A 47 -2.61 -9.75 -9.50
CA MET A 47 -1.61 -8.75 -9.91
C MET A 47 -2.28 -7.43 -10.32
N GLU A 48 -3.37 -7.49 -11.08
CA GLU A 48 -4.10 -6.29 -11.50
C GLU A 48 -4.75 -5.56 -10.31
N GLN A 49 -5.31 -6.32 -9.37
CA GLN A 49 -5.87 -5.75 -8.13
C GLN A 49 -4.79 -5.11 -7.26
N ALA A 50 -3.62 -5.75 -7.11
CA ALA A 50 -2.50 -5.17 -6.36
C ALA A 50 -2.04 -3.85 -6.97
N LYS A 51 -1.95 -3.76 -8.30
CA LYS A 51 -1.64 -2.52 -9.00
C LYS A 51 -2.67 -1.42 -8.72
N LYS A 52 -3.96 -1.77 -8.75
CA LYS A 52 -5.05 -0.84 -8.46
C LYS A 52 -5.03 -0.37 -7.01
N ILE A 53 -4.68 -1.25 -6.06
CA ILE A 53 -4.51 -0.87 -4.65
C ILE A 53 -3.42 0.18 -4.52
N VAL A 54 -2.23 -0.05 -5.08
CA VAL A 54 -1.12 0.92 -5.03
C VAL A 54 -1.51 2.26 -5.66
N GLU A 55 -2.23 2.25 -6.79
CA GLU A 55 -2.73 3.47 -7.41
C GLU A 55 -3.67 4.25 -6.49
N LEU A 56 -4.61 3.56 -5.85
CA LEU A 56 -5.58 4.16 -4.94
C LEU A 56 -4.91 4.66 -3.66
N GLU A 57 -3.95 3.92 -3.10
CA GLU A 57 -3.16 4.33 -1.94
C GLU A 57 -2.41 5.64 -2.22
N ASN A 58 -1.77 5.76 -3.39
CA ASN A 58 -1.10 6.99 -3.79
C ASN A 58 -2.08 8.17 -3.89
N ARG A 59 -3.25 7.95 -4.51
CA ARG A 59 -4.28 8.99 -4.63
C ARG A 59 -4.83 9.42 -3.27
N VAL A 60 -4.98 8.50 -2.33
CA VAL A 60 -5.38 8.84 -0.95
C VAL A 60 -4.29 9.66 -0.28
N ALA A 61 -3.02 9.27 -0.42
CA ALA A 61 -1.90 10.03 0.14
C ALA A 61 -1.83 11.47 -0.41
N ASP A 62 -2.05 11.65 -1.71
CA ASP A 62 -2.10 12.98 -2.35
C ASP A 62 -3.24 13.84 -1.79
N LEU A 63 -4.43 13.26 -1.63
CA LEU A 63 -5.58 13.96 -1.06
C LEU A 63 -5.39 14.33 0.42
N GLU A 64 -4.79 13.43 1.21
CA GLU A 64 -4.42 13.71 2.60
C GLU A 64 -3.37 14.82 2.70
N GLN A 65 -2.41 14.86 1.77
CA GLN A 65 -1.47 15.96 1.69
C GLN A 65 -2.16 17.28 1.34
N TYR A 66 -3.06 17.27 0.34
CA TYR A 66 -3.81 18.46 -0.04
C TYR A 66 -4.65 19.01 1.12
N SER A 67 -5.34 18.14 1.86
CA SER A 67 -6.09 18.54 3.07
C SER A 67 -5.18 19.17 4.11
N ARG A 68 -4.03 18.56 4.42
CA ARG A 68 -3.06 19.12 5.38
C ARG A 68 -2.52 20.48 4.95
N THR A 69 -2.21 20.65 3.66
CA THR A 69 -1.77 21.94 3.12
C THR A 69 -2.88 22.98 3.21
N ASN A 70 -4.13 22.61 2.93
CA ASN A 70 -5.26 23.51 3.03
C ASN A 70 -5.52 23.96 4.49
N ASP A 71 -5.42 23.04 5.46
CA ASP A 71 -5.56 23.36 6.89
C ASP A 71 -4.46 24.34 7.35
N VAL A 72 -3.22 24.19 6.86
CA VAL A 72 -2.12 25.13 7.10
C VAL A 72 -2.40 26.52 6.53
N ILE A 73 -2.95 26.59 5.31
CA ILE A 73 -3.29 27.87 4.65
C ILE A 73 -4.43 28.59 5.38
N ILE A 74 -5.47 27.85 5.79
CA ILE A 74 -6.64 28.43 6.47
C ILE A 74 -6.28 28.89 7.89
N THR A 75 -5.43 28.16 8.60
CA THR A 75 -5.04 28.50 9.98
C THR A 75 -3.89 29.49 10.08
N GLY A 76 -3.12 29.72 9.00
CA GLY A 76 -1.96 30.62 9.00
C GLY A 76 -0.77 30.14 9.84
N LEU A 77 -0.85 28.94 10.43
CA LEU A 77 0.18 28.36 11.29
C LEU A 77 1.19 27.56 10.44
N ALA A 78 2.48 27.85 10.59
CA ALA A 78 3.52 27.14 9.84
C ALA A 78 3.77 25.75 10.44
N ILE A 79 2.97 24.77 10.03
CA ILE A 79 3.16 23.37 10.44
C ILE A 79 4.25 22.75 9.58
N ARG A 80 5.42 22.45 10.17
CA ARG A 80 6.45 21.63 9.51
C ARG A 80 6.16 20.15 9.72
N PRO A 81 5.89 19.37 8.66
CA PRO A 81 5.81 17.92 8.77
C PRO A 81 7.16 17.37 9.25
N ARG A 82 7.14 16.44 10.20
CA ARG A 82 8.33 15.85 10.86
C ARG A 82 9.41 15.36 9.88
N ASN A 83 9.02 14.96 8.67
CA ASN A 83 9.92 14.49 7.61
C ASN A 83 10.63 15.62 6.84
N TYR A 84 10.02 16.81 6.74
CA TYR A 84 10.64 17.98 6.07
C TYR A 84 11.78 18.56 6.92
N ALA A 85 11.65 18.51 8.26
CA ALA A 85 12.68 18.97 9.20
C ALA A 85 13.95 18.11 9.18
N GLN A 86 13.88 16.84 8.76
CA GLN A 86 15.08 16.01 8.57
C GLN A 86 15.78 16.29 7.24
N ALA A 87 15.04 16.63 6.19
CA ALA A 87 15.60 16.96 4.88
C ALA A 87 16.36 18.30 4.89
N THR A 88 15.93 19.28 5.68
CA THR A 88 16.63 20.57 5.82
C THR A 88 17.83 20.50 6.75
N LYS A 89 17.82 19.66 7.78
CA LYS A 89 18.98 19.43 8.66
C LYS A 89 20.17 18.78 7.95
N GLY A 90 19.94 18.05 6.85
CA GLY A 90 21.00 17.51 6.00
C GLY A 90 21.61 18.51 5.02
N ALA A 91 20.96 19.66 4.77
CA ALA A 91 21.39 20.63 3.75
C ALA A 91 22.13 21.86 4.32
N THR A 92 22.03 22.12 5.62
CA THR A 92 22.61 23.32 6.24
C THR A 92 23.81 22.99 7.12
N SER A 93 24.91 22.58 6.48
CA SER A 93 26.25 22.61 7.09
C SER A 93 27.20 23.46 6.25
N VAL A 94 26.78 24.68 5.91
CA VAL A 94 27.70 25.75 5.50
C VAL A 94 27.10 27.09 5.98
N ASN A 95 27.76 27.69 6.96
CA ASN A 95 27.59 29.05 7.50
C ASN A 95 26.38 29.31 8.42
N GLY A 96 26.72 29.62 9.67
CA GLY A 96 25.79 29.84 10.76
C GLY A 96 24.98 31.12 10.64
N VAL A 97 23.66 30.95 10.70
CA VAL A 97 22.73 31.78 11.46
C VAL A 97 21.75 30.78 12.07
N VAL A 98 21.75 30.66 13.40
CA VAL A 98 20.72 29.87 14.11
C VAL A 98 19.50 30.77 14.15
N GLU A 99 18.67 30.73 13.10
CA GLU A 99 17.33 31.27 13.17
C GLU A 99 16.55 30.44 14.20
N HIS A 100 16.02 31.12 15.22
CA HIS A 100 15.16 30.53 16.22
C HIS A 100 13.86 30.11 15.50
N GLU A 101 13.80 28.88 15.01
CA GLU A 101 12.60 28.35 14.35
C GLU A 101 11.57 27.98 15.42
N GLU A 102 10.60 28.87 15.63
CA GLU A 102 9.48 28.65 16.55
C GLU A 102 8.67 27.41 16.12
N THR A 103 8.45 26.53 17.07
CA THR A 103 7.59 25.37 16.97
C THR A 103 6.12 25.81 16.87
N THR A 104 5.26 24.94 16.35
CA THR A 104 3.81 25.20 16.25
C THR A 104 3.16 25.51 17.59
N GLU A 105 3.73 25.00 18.69
CA GLU A 105 3.28 25.30 20.05
C GLU A 105 3.66 26.73 20.50
N GLU A 106 4.83 27.22 20.07
CA GLU A 106 5.29 28.58 20.37
C GLU A 106 4.47 29.63 19.59
N GLN A 107 4.11 29.36 18.33
CA GLN A 107 3.26 30.24 17.53
C GLN A 107 1.86 30.40 18.12
N VAL A 108 1.26 29.32 18.62
CA VAL A 108 -0.06 29.35 19.27
C VAL A 108 0.00 30.12 20.60
N GLN A 109 1.09 29.98 21.36
CA GLN A 109 1.28 30.74 22.59
C GLN A 109 1.52 32.22 22.32
N GLN A 110 2.26 32.57 21.27
CA GLN A 110 2.50 33.95 20.88
C GLN A 110 1.21 34.63 20.39
N GLU A 111 0.44 33.97 19.54
CA GLU A 111 -0.85 34.50 19.08
C GLU A 111 -1.85 34.70 20.24
N SER A 112 -1.81 33.82 21.24
CA SER A 112 -2.60 33.96 22.47
C SER A 112 -2.18 35.17 23.30
N ARG A 113 -0.86 35.43 23.41
CA ARG A 113 -0.30 36.59 24.13
C ARG A 113 -0.59 37.90 23.41
N ASP A 114 -0.47 37.94 22.08
CA ASP A 114 -0.72 39.14 21.27
C ASP A 114 -2.21 39.54 21.34
N LYS A 115 -3.13 38.56 21.36
CA LYS A 115 -4.57 38.80 21.57
C LYS A 115 -4.86 39.33 22.98
N GLU A 116 -4.13 38.88 23.99
CA GLU A 116 -4.27 39.32 25.39
C GLU A 116 -3.67 40.75 25.59
N GLU A 117 -2.60 41.10 24.89
CA GLU A 117 -1.98 42.44 24.94
C GLU A 117 -2.86 43.51 24.26
N VAL A 118 -3.56 43.16 23.18
CA VAL A 118 -4.55 44.04 22.52
C VAL A 118 -5.74 44.34 23.45
N HIS A 119 -6.13 43.42 24.34
CA HIS A 119 -7.20 43.66 25.32
C HIS A 119 -6.76 44.50 26.53
N ARG A 120 -5.45 44.67 26.76
CA ARG A 120 -4.91 45.41 27.93
C ARG A 120 -4.70 46.91 27.70
N LYS A 121 -4.82 47.40 26.46
CA LYS A 121 -4.70 48.84 26.13
C LYS A 121 -5.97 49.40 25.49
N PRO A 122 -6.94 49.82 26.31
CA PRO A 122 -7.62 51.07 26.04
C PRO A 122 -7.66 51.89 27.34
N HIS A 123 -6.83 52.94 27.40
CA HIS A 123 -7.01 54.17 28.19
C HIS A 123 -5.64 54.79 28.51
N GLN A 124 -4.97 55.35 27.50
CA GLN A 124 -4.03 56.45 27.69
C GLN A 124 -3.72 57.05 26.33
N ALA A 125 -4.58 57.97 25.88
CA ALA A 125 -4.25 59.08 24.98
C ALA A 125 -5.55 59.82 24.61
N VAL A 126 -6.01 60.70 25.49
CA VAL A 126 -6.72 61.91 25.06
C VAL A 126 -6.12 63.03 25.92
N CYS A 127 -5.21 63.79 25.32
CA CYS A 127 -4.88 65.13 25.77
C CYS A 127 -6.04 66.07 25.40
#